data_AF-A1ZR26-F1
#
_entry.id   AF-A1ZR26-F1
#
_cell.length_a   1.000
_cell.length_b   1.000
_cell.length_c   1.000
_cell.angle_alpha   90.00
_cell.angle_beta   90.00
_cell.angle_gamma   90.00
#
_symmetry.space_group_name_H-M   'P 1'
#
loop_
_entity.id
_entity.type
_entity.pdbx_description
1 polymer ?
#
loop_
_entity_poly.entity_id
_entity_poly.type
_entity_poly.pdbx_seq_one_letter_code
_entity_poly.pdbx_strand_id
1 'polypeptide(L)'
;MLRILGLGKVKNFGKYHRVLSRAKWSALACSKILLRQILRLQLPGDDVVIDIDETIERKWGSKIGKRGIYRDSVRSSKSHFVKCSGLRWLCVMLLTDIVWASRVWALPFLSVLAPSER
;
A
#
# COMPACT_ATOMS: atom_id res chain seq x y z
N MET A 1 -16.78 0.23 11.04
CA MET A 1 -15.47 -0.34 11.45
C MET A 1 -15.33 -0.48 12.97
N LEU A 2 -15.52 0.58 13.77
CA LEU A 2 -15.39 0.50 15.25
C LEU A 2 -16.33 -0.47 15.98
N ARG A 3 -17.60 -0.56 15.57
CA ARG A 3 -18.55 -1.56 16.09
C ARG A 3 -18.17 -2.99 15.69
N ILE A 4 -17.66 -3.15 14.47
CA ILE A 4 -17.28 -4.45 13.89
C ILE A 4 -16.05 -5.01 14.61
N LEU A 5 -15.12 -4.15 15.04
CA LEU A 5 -13.94 -4.53 15.81
C LEU A 5 -14.20 -4.64 17.33
N GLY A 6 -15.45 -4.52 17.80
CA GLY A 6 -15.79 -4.59 19.24
C GLY A 6 -15.34 -3.41 20.09
N LEU A 7 -14.76 -2.36 19.49
CA LEU A 7 -14.15 -1.21 20.20
C LEU A 7 -15.12 -0.06 20.47
N GLY A 8 -16.43 -0.31 20.41
CA GLY A 8 -17.48 0.72 20.54
C GLY A 8 -17.51 1.45 21.90
N LYS A 9 -16.89 0.89 22.94
CA LYS A 9 -16.84 1.48 24.30
C LYS A 9 -15.52 2.20 24.62
N VAL A 10 -14.55 2.23 23.70
CA VAL A 10 -13.23 2.83 23.96
C VAL A 10 -13.32 4.36 23.92
N LYS A 11 -13.26 4.99 25.11
CA LYS A 11 -13.44 6.44 25.31
C LYS A 11 -12.38 7.34 24.63
N ASN A 12 -11.25 6.77 24.21
CA ASN A 12 -10.09 7.53 23.73
C ASN A 12 -9.65 7.18 22.30
N PHE A 13 -10.57 6.74 21.44
CA PHE A 13 -10.21 6.29 20.08
C PHE A 13 -9.51 7.37 19.24
N GLY A 14 -9.80 8.65 19.49
CA GLY A 14 -9.08 9.76 18.86
C GLY A 14 -7.56 9.77 19.12
N LYS A 15 -7.06 9.02 20.12
CA LYS A 15 -5.62 8.80 20.31
C LYS A 15 -5.02 7.94 19.19
N TYR A 16 -5.70 6.89 18.73
CA TYR A 16 -5.24 6.05 17.60
C TYR A 16 -5.14 6.86 16.30
N HIS A 17 -6.15 7.70 16.02
CA HIS A 17 -6.07 8.60 14.87
C HIS A 17 -4.92 9.60 15.00
N ARG A 18 -4.65 10.11 16.20
CA ARG A 18 -3.51 11.02 16.44
C ARG A 18 -2.16 10.35 16.17
N VAL A 19 -2.02 9.06 16.46
CA VAL A 19 -0.80 8.30 16.11
C VAL A 19 -0.57 8.35 14.61
N LEU A 20 -1.60 8.15 13.79
CA LEU A 20 -1.48 8.20 12.33
C LEU A 20 -1.40 9.62 11.77
N SER A 21 -2.08 10.58 12.41
CA SER A 21 -2.24 11.94 11.86
C SER A 21 -1.21 12.96 12.35
N ARG A 22 -0.57 12.73 13.51
CA ARG A 22 0.33 13.72 14.15
C ARG A 22 1.77 13.25 14.31
N ALA A 23 2.04 11.95 14.38
CA ALA A 23 3.42 11.50 14.48
C ALA A 23 4.11 11.61 13.12
N LYS A 24 5.37 12.06 13.14
CA LYS A 24 6.23 12.14 11.95
C LYS A 24 6.82 10.76 11.69
N TRP A 25 6.12 9.95 10.92
CA TRP A 25 6.59 8.62 10.52
C TRP A 25 7.42 8.69 9.25
N SER A 26 8.52 7.95 9.22
CA SER A 26 9.17 7.61 7.95
C SER A 26 8.59 6.29 7.45
N ALA A 27 7.75 6.36 6.42
CA ALA A 27 7.17 5.16 5.80
C ALA A 27 8.27 4.18 5.34
N LEU A 28 9.40 4.70 4.85
CA LEU A 28 10.56 3.90 4.47
C LEU A 28 11.20 3.20 5.68
N ALA A 29 11.33 3.87 6.82
CA ALA A 29 11.87 3.24 8.03
C ALA A 29 10.97 2.12 8.54
N CYS A 30 9.66 2.37 8.62
CA CYS A 30 8.67 1.36 9.00
C CYS A 30 8.69 0.17 8.04
N SER A 31 8.76 0.44 6.73
CA SER A 31 8.86 -0.55 5.68
C SER A 31 10.10 -1.45 5.83
N LYS A 32 11.28 -0.86 6.09
CA LYS A 32 12.51 -1.61 6.37
C LYS A 32 12.39 -2.49 7.62
N ILE A 33 11.68 -2.06 8.64
CA ILE A 33 11.45 -2.87 9.85
C ILE A 33 10.53 -4.04 9.49
N LEU A 34 9.40 -3.77 8.82
CA LEU A 34 8.44 -4.79 8.41
C LEU A 34 9.06 -5.84 7.48
N LEU A 35 9.80 -5.42 6.45
CA LEU A 35 10.48 -6.34 5.54
C LEU A 35 11.43 -7.28 6.29
N ARG A 36 12.22 -6.77 7.24
CA ARG A 36 13.09 -7.62 8.07
C ARG A 36 12.32 -8.62 8.91
N GLN A 37 11.14 -8.25 9.42
CA GLN A 37 10.28 -9.18 10.16
C GLN A 37 9.74 -10.28 9.25
N ILE A 38 9.30 -9.92 8.03
CA ILE A 38 8.80 -10.89 7.05
C ILE A 38 9.91 -11.85 6.62
N LEU A 39 11.10 -11.34 6.27
CA LEU A 39 12.25 -12.16 5.87
C LEU A 39 12.72 -13.11 7.00
N ARG A 40 12.56 -12.74 8.27
CA ARG A 40 12.86 -13.63 9.41
C ARG A 40 11.90 -14.81 9.52
N LEU A 41 10.73 -14.72 8.91
CA LEU A 41 9.74 -15.81 8.89
C LEU A 41 9.93 -16.75 7.69
N GLN A 42 10.77 -16.37 6.71
CA GLN A 42 11.13 -17.21 5.58
C GLN A 42 12.27 -18.17 5.93
N LEU A 43 12.37 -19.29 5.20
CA LEU A 43 13.38 -20.29 5.44
C LEU A 43 14.74 -19.83 4.88
N PRO A 44 15.86 -20.18 5.52
CA PRO A 44 17.18 -19.90 4.96
C PRO A 44 17.37 -20.61 3.62
N GLY A 45 17.72 -19.86 2.57
CA GLY A 45 18.01 -20.40 1.23
C GLY A 45 16.94 -20.13 0.18
N ASP A 46 15.81 -19.53 0.54
CA ASP A 46 14.77 -19.14 -0.41
C ASP A 46 15.18 -17.87 -1.19
N ASP A 47 14.88 -17.86 -2.49
CA ASP A 47 15.03 -16.66 -3.32
C ASP A 47 14.05 -15.58 -2.89
N VAL A 48 14.55 -14.35 -2.75
CA VAL A 48 13.72 -13.19 -2.42
C VAL A 48 13.16 -12.60 -3.72
N VAL A 49 11.88 -12.86 -3.98
CA VAL A 49 11.18 -12.30 -5.14
C VAL A 49 10.33 -11.10 -4.72
N ILE A 50 10.56 -9.95 -5.35
CA ILE A 50 9.85 -8.71 -5.09
C ILE A 50 8.95 -8.38 -6.28
N ASP A 51 7.68 -8.12 -5.97
CA ASP A 51 6.71 -7.63 -6.94
C ASP A 51 6.42 -6.13 -6.72
N ILE A 52 6.14 -5.43 -7.82
CA ILE A 52 5.84 -4.01 -7.82
C ILE A 52 4.57 -3.80 -8.63
N ASP A 53 3.53 -3.31 -7.96
CA ASP A 53 2.25 -2.98 -8.60
C ASP A 53 1.93 -1.49 -8.45
N GLU A 54 1.30 -0.93 -9.48
CA GLU A 54 0.80 0.43 -9.50
C GLU A 54 -0.73 0.45 -9.40
N THR A 55 -1.25 1.24 -8.47
CA THR A 55 -2.70 1.45 -8.33
C THR A 55 -3.05 2.94 -8.32
N ILE A 56 -4.20 3.29 -8.89
CA ILE A 56 -4.67 4.67 -8.96
C ILE A 56 -5.85 4.85 -8.01
N GLU A 57 -5.63 5.62 -6.94
CA GLU A 57 -6.67 6.00 -6.01
C GLU A 57 -7.42 7.24 -6.54
N ARG A 58 -8.71 7.05 -6.86
CA ARG A 58 -9.59 8.08 -7.41
C ARG A 58 -10.18 8.97 -6.31
N LYS A 59 -9.32 9.76 -5.64
CA LYS A 59 -9.73 10.74 -4.62
C LYS A 59 -9.52 12.19 -5.06
N TRP A 60 -10.38 13.06 -4.56
CA TRP A 60 -10.50 14.47 -4.92
C TRP A 60 -10.65 15.32 -3.65
N GLY A 61 -10.06 16.51 -3.64
CA GLY A 61 -10.22 17.45 -2.52
C GLY A 61 -9.18 18.57 -2.56
N SER A 62 -9.50 19.70 -1.94
CA SER A 62 -8.62 20.89 -1.89
C SER A 62 -7.27 20.62 -1.23
N LYS A 63 -7.19 19.62 -0.34
CA LYS A 63 -5.94 19.20 0.33
C LYS A 63 -5.15 18.13 -0.45
N ILE A 64 -5.66 17.66 -1.59
CA ILE A 64 -5.02 16.61 -2.40
C ILE A 64 -4.24 17.27 -3.54
N GLY A 65 -3.04 17.76 -3.23
CA GLY A 65 -2.20 18.50 -4.20
C GLY A 65 -1.40 17.64 -5.16
N LYS A 66 -1.17 16.36 -4.84
CA LYS A 66 -0.32 15.44 -5.62
C LYS A 66 -1.08 14.64 -6.69
N ARG A 67 -2.27 15.10 -7.05
CA ARG A 67 -3.12 14.46 -8.05
C ARG A 67 -2.52 14.66 -9.44
N GLY A 68 -2.53 13.60 -10.25
CA GLY A 68 -2.08 13.62 -11.64
C GLY A 68 -3.09 12.94 -12.57
N ILE A 69 -2.77 12.92 -13.86
CA ILE A 69 -3.51 12.20 -14.89
C ILE A 69 -2.65 11.00 -15.30
N TYR A 70 -3.18 9.80 -15.17
CA TYR A 70 -2.48 8.54 -15.43
C TYR A 70 -3.26 7.68 -16.40
N ARG A 71 -2.62 6.63 -16.95
CA ARG A 71 -3.29 5.65 -17.81
C ARG A 71 -4.13 4.71 -16.95
N ASP A 72 -5.39 4.52 -17.33
CA ASP A 72 -6.34 3.64 -16.62
C ASP A 72 -6.26 2.22 -17.17
N SER A 73 -5.56 1.32 -16.47
CA SER A 73 -5.36 -0.07 -16.90
C SER A 73 -6.67 -0.84 -17.10
N VAL A 74 -7.68 -0.57 -16.27
CA VAL A 74 -8.97 -1.29 -16.25
C VAL A 74 -9.81 -1.07 -17.51
N ARG A 75 -9.60 0.03 -18.23
CA ARG A 75 -10.39 0.38 -19.44
C ARG A 75 -9.53 0.63 -20.68
N SER A 76 -8.21 0.43 -20.60
CA SER A 76 -7.31 0.61 -21.74
C SER A 76 -7.04 -0.71 -22.46
N SER A 77 -7.21 -0.73 -23.78
CA SER A 77 -6.72 -1.79 -24.65
C SER A 77 -5.43 -1.33 -25.36
N LYS A 78 -4.79 -2.19 -26.16
CA LYS A 78 -3.65 -1.78 -26.99
C LYS A 78 -4.00 -0.66 -27.98
N SER A 79 -5.26 -0.59 -28.43
CA SER A 79 -5.74 0.41 -29.39
C SER A 79 -6.47 1.60 -28.75
N HIS A 80 -6.88 1.49 -27.47
CA HIS A 80 -7.65 2.52 -26.78
C HIS A 80 -7.01 2.90 -25.45
N PHE A 81 -6.46 4.11 -25.40
CA PHE A 81 -5.80 4.64 -24.20
C PHE A 81 -6.79 5.51 -23.41
N VAL A 82 -7.25 5.00 -22.27
CA VAL A 82 -8.06 5.78 -21.32
C VAL A 82 -7.14 6.39 -20.28
N LYS A 83 -7.32 7.68 -20.00
CA LYS A 83 -6.65 8.37 -18.90
C LYS A 83 -7.63 8.59 -17.76
N CYS A 84 -7.17 8.47 -16.52
CA CYS A 84 -7.93 8.79 -15.33
C CYS A 84 -7.14 9.73 -14.41
N SER A 85 -7.87 10.57 -13.67
CA SER A 85 -7.28 11.48 -12.68
C SER A 85 -7.29 10.82 -11.31
N GLY A 86 -6.19 10.92 -10.57
CA GLY A 86 -6.08 10.32 -9.25
C GLY A 86 -4.72 10.48 -8.61
N LEU A 87 -4.50 9.72 -7.53
CA LEU A 87 -3.22 9.55 -6.86
C LEU A 87 -2.63 8.22 -7.30
N ARG A 88 -1.43 8.23 -7.90
CA ARG A 88 -0.73 7.01 -8.25
C ARG A 88 0.07 6.51 -7.06
N TRP A 89 -0.27 5.31 -6.61
CA TRP A 89 0.41 4.60 -5.53
C TRP A 89 1.23 3.46 -6.13
N LEU A 90 2.47 3.34 -5.67
CA LEU A 90 3.30 2.16 -5.87
C LEU A 90 3.22 1.29 -4.63
N CYS A 91 2.96 0.00 -4.82
CA CYS A 91 3.03 -1.01 -3.78
C CYS A 91 4.20 -1.95 -4.07
N VAL A 92 5.08 -2.14 -3.09
CA VAL A 92 6.18 -3.12 -3.17
C VAL A 92 5.86 -4.27 -2.22
N MET A 93 5.89 -5.46 -2.78
CA MET A 93 5.42 -6.68 -2.14
C MET A 93 6.50 -7.75 -2.18
N LEU A 94 6.63 -8.51 -1.10
CA LEU A 94 7.41 -9.73 -1.10
C LEU A 94 6.51 -10.88 -1.53
N LEU A 95 6.91 -11.62 -2.57
CA LEU A 95 6.26 -12.87 -2.93
C LEU A 95 6.81 -13.97 -2.02
N THR A 96 5.92 -14.63 -1.31
CA THR A 96 6.29 -15.73 -0.42
C THR A 96 5.31 -16.88 -0.56
N ASP A 97 5.83 -18.10 -0.52
CA ASP A 97 5.00 -19.28 -0.41
C ASP A 97 4.39 -19.35 0.99
N ILE A 98 3.07 -19.48 1.03
CA ILE A 98 2.32 -19.71 2.25
C ILE A 98 2.01 -21.21 2.30
N VAL A 99 2.82 -21.94 3.06
CA VAL A 99 2.80 -23.42 3.11
C VAL A 99 1.40 -23.98 3.35
N TRP A 100 0.66 -23.42 4.32
CA TRP A 100 -0.69 -23.87 4.66
C TRP A 100 -1.75 -23.51 3.60
N ALA A 101 -1.48 -22.53 2.74
CA ALA A 101 -2.38 -22.13 1.66
C ALA A 101 -2.01 -22.77 0.31
N SER A 102 -0.84 -23.40 0.20
CA SER A 102 -0.28 -23.96 -1.04
C SER A 102 -0.32 -22.96 -2.20
N ARG A 103 -0.08 -21.68 -1.90
CA ARG A 103 -0.14 -20.57 -2.85
C ARG A 103 0.91 -19.52 -2.49
N VAL A 104 1.45 -18.88 -3.53
CA VAL A 104 2.25 -17.66 -3.40
C VAL A 104 1.33 -16.50 -3.00
N TRP A 105 1.72 -15.75 -1.97
CA TRP A 105 1.05 -14.52 -1.57
C TRP A 105 1.99 -13.34 -1.75
N ALA A 106 1.42 -12.21 -2.17
CA ALA A 106 2.12 -10.93 -2.22
C ALA A 106 1.91 -10.19 -0.89
N LEU A 107 2.97 -10.09 -0.08
CA LEU A 107 2.96 -9.41 1.21
C LEU A 107 3.45 -7.97 1.06
N PRO A 108 2.57 -6.96 1.08
CA PRO A 108 2.97 -5.57 0.94
C PRO A 108 3.74 -5.08 2.16
N PHE A 109 4.91 -4.51 1.93
CA PHE A 109 5.73 -3.92 2.99
C PHE A 109 6.09 -2.46 2.73
N LEU A 110 5.86 -1.94 1.53
CA LEU A 110 5.98 -0.52 1.21
C LEU A 110 4.82 -0.07 0.34
N SER A 111 4.19 1.04 0.70
CA SER A 111 3.27 1.75 -0.18
C SER A 111 3.65 3.22 -0.20
N VAL A 112 3.93 3.74 -1.39
CA VAL A 112 4.43 5.11 -1.56
C VAL A 112 3.67 5.82 -2.67
N LEU A 113 3.42 7.10 -2.46
CA LEU A 113 2.79 7.93 -3.46
C LEU A 113 3.85 8.32 -4.51
N ALA A 114 3.56 8.03 -5.77
CA ALA A 114 4.44 8.22 -6.92
C ALA A 114 3.85 9.27 -7.88
N PRO A 115 3.84 10.55 -7.49
CA PRO A 115 3.27 11.60 -8.34
C PRO A 115 4.04 11.66 -9.67
N SER A 116 3.31 11.92 -10.76
CA SER A 116 3.94 12.28 -12.04
C SER A 116 4.77 13.55 -11.85
N GLU A 117 5.96 13.58 -12.44
CA GLU A 117 6.64 14.85 -12.71
C GLU A 117 5.75 15.68 -13.66
N ARG A 118 5.77 17.00 -13.47
CA ARG A 118 5.03 17.96 -14.30
C ARG A 118 5.91 18.47 -15.41
#